data_AF-L1LCF3-F1
#
_entry.id   AF-L1LCF3-F1
#
_cell.length_a   1.000
_cell.length_b   1.000
_cell.length_c   1.000
_cell.angle_alpha   90.00
_cell.angle_beta   90.00
_cell.angle_gamma   90.00
#
_symmetry.space_group_name_H-M   'P 1'
#
loop_
_entity.id
_entity.type
_entity.pdbx_description
1 polymer ?
#
loop_
_entity_poly.entity_id
_entity_poly.type
_entity_poly.pdbx_seq_one_letter_code
_entity_poly.pdbx_strand_id
1 'polypeptide(L)'
;MVKIDQTYDNIVTGSLKLKGSLICKKKNKIVKIPRPEDKEKDFIKLPTQADSSKEDKPEENANIIDRRIKRVKEDPNLTSSEKAFRIAQLKRSSQKIETALKEAHRDKIEKFNTKLSKLSEHFDIPKVGPG
;
A
#
# COMPACT_ATOMS: atom_id res chain seq x y z
N MET A 1 -33.19 -36.05 16.21
CA MET A 1 -32.95 -34.59 16.38
C MET A 1 -31.89 -34.17 15.37
N VAL A 2 -32.26 -33.32 14.42
CA VAL A 2 -31.32 -32.80 13.41
C VAL A 2 -30.57 -31.63 14.04
N LYS A 3 -29.24 -31.73 14.17
CA LYS A 3 -28.39 -30.63 14.66
C LYS A 3 -28.37 -29.54 13.57
N ILE A 4 -28.90 -28.37 13.88
CA ILE A 4 -28.85 -27.21 13.00
C ILE A 4 -27.44 -26.62 13.13
N ASP A 5 -26.75 -26.49 12.00
CA ASP A 5 -25.38 -26.00 11.91
C ASP A 5 -25.37 -24.46 12.07
N GLN A 6 -24.90 -23.97 13.22
CA GLN A 6 -24.94 -22.55 13.61
C GLN A 6 -23.91 -21.68 12.86
N THR A 7 -23.15 -22.27 11.94
CA THR A 7 -22.04 -21.62 11.23
C THR A 7 -22.46 -20.37 10.43
N TYR A 8 -23.75 -20.22 10.11
CA TYR A 8 -24.28 -19.15 9.25
C TYR A 8 -25.16 -18.12 9.98
N ASP A 9 -25.33 -18.22 11.30
CA ASP A 9 -26.25 -17.35 12.06
C ASP A 9 -25.83 -15.86 12.07
N ASN A 10 -24.54 -15.57 11.91
CA ASN A 10 -23.99 -14.21 11.98
C ASN A 10 -23.91 -13.49 10.61
N ILE A 11 -24.42 -14.10 9.55
CA ILE A 11 -24.33 -13.54 8.21
C ILE A 11 -25.43 -12.50 8.01
N VAL A 12 -25.03 -11.27 7.74
CA VAL A 12 -25.96 -10.18 7.42
C VAL A 12 -26.53 -10.41 6.03
N THR A 13 -27.75 -10.97 5.96
CA THR A 13 -28.49 -11.18 4.71
C THR A 13 -29.16 -9.87 4.28
N GLY A 14 -28.45 -9.04 3.52
CA GLY A 14 -29.00 -7.79 3.01
C GLY A 14 -27.96 -6.81 2.50
N SER A 15 -28.43 -5.71 1.90
CA SER A 15 -27.52 -4.63 1.48
C SER A 15 -26.89 -3.94 2.68
N LEU A 16 -25.56 -3.82 2.68
CA LEU A 16 -24.77 -3.21 3.74
C LEU A 16 -25.10 -1.71 3.87
N LYS A 17 -25.74 -1.32 4.97
CA LYS A 17 -26.01 0.09 5.30
C LYS A 17 -24.91 0.61 6.22
N LEU A 18 -24.03 1.46 5.68
CA LEU A 18 -23.00 2.12 6.47
C LEU A 18 -23.61 3.31 7.23
N LYS A 19 -23.43 3.34 8.54
CA LYS A 19 -23.82 4.49 9.38
C LYS A 19 -22.75 5.57 9.18
N GLY A 20 -23.14 6.65 8.52
CA GLY A 20 -22.25 7.74 8.11
C GLY A 20 -22.33 7.95 6.60
N SER A 21 -22.89 9.08 6.18
CA SER A 21 -23.11 9.43 4.78
C SER A 21 -21.77 9.74 4.07
N LEU A 22 -20.99 8.71 3.74
CA LEU A 22 -19.76 8.85 2.94
C LEU A 22 -19.89 8.33 1.51
N ILE A 23 -20.98 7.60 1.19
CA ILE A 23 -21.25 7.16 -0.19
C ILE A 23 -22.26 8.12 -0.81
N CYS A 24 -21.82 9.35 -1.06
CA CYS A 24 -22.57 10.30 -1.88
C CYS A 24 -22.60 9.78 -3.33
N LYS A 25 -23.75 9.26 -3.78
CA LYS A 25 -24.03 9.02 -5.20
C LYS A 25 -24.02 10.37 -5.93
N LYS A 26 -22.86 10.81 -6.43
CA LYS A 26 -22.76 12.01 -7.27
C LYS A 26 -23.32 11.69 -8.65
N LYS A 27 -24.46 12.31 -8.99
CA LYS A 27 -24.98 12.40 -10.36
C LYS A 27 -24.01 13.26 -11.17
N ASN A 28 -23.58 12.77 -12.33
CA ASN A 28 -22.65 13.46 -13.23
C ASN A 28 -23.25 14.81 -13.68
N LYS A 29 -22.64 15.92 -13.26
CA LYS A 29 -22.72 17.22 -13.94
C LYS A 29 -21.29 17.68 -14.20
N ILE A 30 -20.97 17.87 -15.47
CA ILE A 30 -19.67 18.40 -15.93
C ILE A 30 -19.60 19.86 -15.47
N VAL A 31 -18.65 20.16 -14.59
CA VAL A 31 -18.36 21.53 -14.11
C VAL A 31 -17.00 21.94 -14.66
N LYS A 32 -16.96 23.08 -15.35
CA LYS A 32 -15.76 23.74 -15.90
C LYS A 32 -14.80 24.08 -14.75
N ILE A 33 -13.50 23.82 -14.95
CA ILE A 33 -12.43 23.96 -13.94
C ILE A 33 -11.99 25.43 -13.82
N PRO A 34 -12.06 26.09 -12.65
CA PRO A 34 -11.30 27.31 -12.37
C PRO A 34 -9.94 27.00 -11.71
N ARG A 35 -8.98 27.93 -11.90
CA ARG A 35 -7.56 27.88 -11.50
C ARG A 35 -7.35 27.68 -9.98
N PRO A 36 -6.22 27.09 -9.53
CA PRO A 36 -6.00 26.73 -8.14
C PRO A 36 -5.33 27.88 -7.40
N GLU A 37 -6.09 28.59 -6.58
CA GLU A 37 -5.53 29.39 -5.48
C GLU A 37 -6.09 28.80 -4.17
N ASP A 38 -5.15 28.41 -3.32
CA ASP A 38 -5.23 28.18 -1.88
C ASP A 38 -6.42 27.35 -1.37
N LYS A 39 -6.24 26.03 -1.36
CA LYS A 39 -6.99 25.13 -0.47
C LYS A 39 -6.02 24.37 0.41
N GLU A 40 -6.09 24.75 1.67
CA GLU A 40 -5.39 24.18 2.79
C GLU A 40 -5.50 22.65 2.81
N LYS A 41 -4.43 22.04 3.27
CA LYS A 41 -4.15 20.62 3.16
C LYS A 41 -5.05 19.85 4.13
N ASP A 42 -6.14 19.30 3.62
CA ASP A 42 -6.87 18.22 4.29
C ASP A 42 -6.02 16.94 4.26
N PHE A 43 -5.00 16.89 5.11
CA PHE A 43 -4.25 15.66 5.35
C PHE A 43 -5.18 14.66 6.04
N ILE A 44 -5.46 13.57 5.33
CA ILE A 44 -6.10 12.36 5.84
C ILE A 44 -5.24 11.86 7.01
N LYS A 45 -5.69 12.08 8.25
CA LYS A 45 -5.13 11.42 9.44
C LYS A 45 -5.48 9.94 9.36
N LEU A 46 -4.51 9.12 8.94
CA LEU A 46 -4.57 7.67 9.10
C LEU A 46 -4.66 7.36 10.61
N PRO A 47 -5.56 6.47 11.07
CA PRO A 47 -5.61 6.13 12.49
C PRO A 47 -4.35 5.35 12.87
N THR A 48 -3.37 6.06 13.43
CA THR A 48 -2.28 5.48 14.20
C THR A 48 -2.89 4.93 15.47
N GLN A 49 -3.03 3.61 15.58
CA GLN A 49 -3.21 2.98 16.89
C GLN A 49 -1.93 3.27 17.67
N ALA A 50 -1.99 4.33 18.47
CA ALA A 50 -1.05 4.63 19.50
C ALA A 50 -1.19 3.53 20.55
N ASP A 51 -0.19 2.66 20.62
CA ASP A 51 0.09 1.93 21.84
C ASP A 51 1.59 1.90 22.10
N SER A 52 1.92 2.28 23.32
CA SER A 52 3.24 2.39 23.96
C SER A 52 4.18 3.51 23.48
N SER A 53 4.05 4.63 24.18
CA SER A 53 5.18 5.44 24.63
C SER A 53 6.34 4.59 25.16
N LYS A 54 7.52 4.75 24.56
CA LYS A 54 8.83 4.73 25.22
C LYS A 54 9.82 5.43 24.27
N GLU A 55 10.59 6.34 24.84
CA GLU A 55 11.66 7.07 24.16
C GLU A 55 12.68 6.07 23.60
N ASP A 56 12.66 5.86 22.29
CA ASP A 56 13.70 5.09 21.62
C ASP A 56 14.85 6.04 21.25
N LYS A 57 15.88 6.02 22.11
CA LYS A 57 17.24 6.46 21.76
C LYS A 57 17.70 5.76 20.47
N PRO A 58 18.61 6.35 19.68
CA PRO A 58 19.08 5.78 18.42
C PRO A 58 20.05 4.62 18.70
N GLU A 59 19.54 3.50 19.19
CA GLU A 59 20.30 2.28 19.42
C GLU A 59 19.99 1.25 18.33
N GLU A 60 20.97 1.10 17.44
CA GLU A 60 21.16 0.00 16.49
C GLU A 60 19.95 -0.48 15.67
N ASN A 61 19.85 0.03 14.44
CA ASN A 61 18.87 -0.34 13.40
C ASN A 61 18.71 -1.85 13.17
N ALA A 62 19.73 -2.67 13.44
CA ALA A 62 19.68 -4.12 13.30
C ALA A 62 18.58 -4.76 14.17
N ASN A 63 18.24 -4.14 15.30
CA ASN A 63 17.31 -4.72 16.27
C ASN A 63 15.83 -4.51 15.95
N ILE A 64 15.47 -3.59 15.04
CA ILE A 64 14.07 -3.18 14.83
C ILE A 64 13.29 -4.23 14.03
N ILE A 65 13.87 -4.73 12.93
CA ILE A 65 13.22 -5.72 12.06
C ILE A 65 13.01 -7.04 12.79
N ASP A 66 14.01 -7.50 13.55
CA ASP A 66 13.91 -8.74 14.32
C ASP A 66 12.88 -8.65 15.45
N ARG A 67 12.81 -7.51 16.16
CA ARG A 67 11.73 -7.25 17.13
C ARG A 67 10.35 -7.32 16.47
N ARG A 68 10.20 -6.75 15.28
CA ARG A 68 8.92 -6.76 14.54
C ARG A 68 8.55 -8.14 14.03
N ILE A 69 9.52 -8.94 13.59
CA ILE A 69 9.32 -10.34 13.21
C ILE A 69 8.90 -11.18 14.42
N LYS A 70 9.52 -10.98 15.59
CA LYS A 70 9.14 -11.68 16.83
C LYS A 70 7.69 -11.39 17.22
N ARG A 71 7.28 -10.11 17.20
CA ARG A 71 5.89 -9.71 17.47
C ARG A 71 4.90 -10.47 16.58
N VAL A 72 5.14 -10.48 15.26
CA VAL A 72 4.28 -11.20 14.29
C VAL A 72 4.22 -12.71 14.56
N LYS A 73 5.31 -13.33 15.03
CA LYS A 73 5.32 -14.75 15.38
C LYS A 73 4.49 -15.04 16.63
N GLU A 74 4.61 -14.18 17.62
CA GLU A 74 3.97 -14.31 18.93
C GLU A 74 2.48 -13.94 18.90
N ASP A 75 2.03 -13.16 17.92
CA ASP A 75 0.63 -12.75 17.77
C ASP A 75 -0.33 -13.98 17.67
N PRO A 76 -1.23 -14.20 18.64
CA PRO A 76 -2.14 -15.36 18.63
C PRO A 76 -3.30 -15.20 17.65
N ASN A 77 -3.58 -13.97 17.22
CA ASN A 77 -4.70 -13.64 16.33
C ASN A 77 -4.42 -13.90 14.84
N LEU A 78 -3.18 -14.25 14.48
CA LEU A 78 -2.78 -14.49 13.10
C LEU A 78 -2.71 -15.97 12.79
N THR A 79 -3.20 -16.36 11.62
CA THR A 79 -3.02 -17.71 11.08
C THR A 79 -1.56 -17.96 10.66
N SER A 80 -1.16 -19.22 10.55
CA SER A 80 0.20 -19.58 10.10
C SER A 80 0.57 -18.93 8.76
N SER A 81 -0.36 -18.92 7.81
CA SER A 81 -0.17 -18.30 6.50
C SER A 81 -0.01 -16.78 6.58
N GLU A 82 -0.81 -16.11 7.41
CA GLU A 82 -0.70 -14.66 7.60
C GLU A 82 0.62 -14.28 8.28
N LYS A 83 1.06 -15.05 9.27
CA LYS A 83 2.37 -14.87 9.92
C LYS A 83 3.50 -14.95 8.90
N ALA A 84 3.50 -15.99 8.06
CA ALA A 84 4.50 -16.17 7.01
C ALA A 84 4.50 -15.00 6.02
N PHE A 85 3.33 -14.58 5.55
CA PHE A 85 3.18 -13.45 4.63
C PHE A 85 3.72 -12.15 5.23
N ARG A 86 3.34 -11.83 6.47
CA ARG A 86 3.77 -10.61 7.17
C ARG A 86 5.29 -10.58 7.36
N ILE A 87 5.89 -11.70 7.76
CA ILE A 87 7.35 -11.81 7.89
C ILE A 87 8.04 -11.60 6.54
N ALA A 88 7.54 -12.23 5.48
CA ALA A 88 8.09 -12.05 4.13
C ALA A 88 7.97 -10.59 3.65
N GLN A 89 6.84 -9.94 3.94
CA GLN A 89 6.61 -8.54 3.63
C GLN A 89 7.61 -7.64 4.36
N LEU A 90 7.84 -7.86 5.66
CA LEU A 90 8.81 -7.10 6.45
C LEU A 90 10.22 -7.21 5.88
N LYS A 91 10.66 -8.44 5.55
CA LYS A 91 11.97 -8.67 4.93
C LYS A 91 12.12 -7.94 3.60
N ARG A 92 11.14 -8.06 2.71
CA ARG A 92 11.15 -7.39 1.40
C ARG A 92 11.13 -5.87 1.55
N SER A 93 10.36 -5.34 2.50
CA SER A 93 10.33 -3.90 2.75
C SER A 93 11.66 -3.36 3.26
N SER A 94 12.35 -4.07 4.17
CA SER A 94 13.70 -3.69 4.63
C SER A 94 14.67 -3.60 3.45
N GLN A 95 14.72 -4.65 2.63
CA GLN A 95 15.57 -4.68 1.44
C GLN A 95 15.24 -3.55 0.47
N LYS A 96 13.95 -3.26 0.23
CA LYS A 96 13.53 -2.13 -0.61
C LYS A 96 14.01 -0.81 -0.05
N ILE A 97 13.89 -0.59 1.27
CA ILE A 97 14.36 0.63 1.93
C ILE A 97 15.88 0.75 1.78
N GLU A 98 16.63 -0.32 2.07
CA GLU A 98 18.10 -0.34 1.90
C GLU A 98 18.51 -0.02 0.46
N THR A 99 17.85 -0.59 -0.55
CA THR A 99 18.13 -0.25 -1.95
C THR A 99 17.74 1.18 -2.32
N ALA A 100 16.60 1.67 -1.80
CA ALA A 100 16.12 3.01 -2.09
C ALA A 100 16.98 4.10 -1.46
N LEU A 101 17.64 3.82 -0.33
CA LEU A 101 18.59 4.69 0.35
C LEU A 101 19.92 4.83 -0.39
N LYS A 102 20.32 3.82 -1.18
CA LYS A 102 21.57 3.85 -1.97
C LYS A 102 21.53 4.85 -3.13
N GLU A 103 20.34 5.25 -3.58
CA GLU A 103 20.15 6.07 -4.76
C GLU A 103 19.50 7.40 -4.40
N ALA A 104 20.15 8.51 -4.77
CA ALA A 104 19.52 9.82 -4.67
C ALA A 104 18.38 9.96 -5.68
N HIS A 105 17.48 10.93 -5.44
CA HIS A 105 16.40 11.24 -6.39
C HIS A 105 16.94 11.62 -7.77
N ARG A 106 18.06 12.38 -7.80
CA ARG A 106 18.74 12.74 -9.05
C ARG A 106 19.18 11.50 -9.82
N ASP A 107 19.81 10.53 -9.16
CA ASP A 107 20.27 9.29 -9.78
C ASP A 107 19.10 8.48 -10.36
N LYS A 108 17.95 8.49 -9.67
CA LYS A 108 16.71 7.85 -10.16
C LYS A 108 16.19 8.52 -11.43
N ILE A 109 16.20 9.86 -11.48
CA ILE A 109 15.83 10.61 -12.68
C ILE A 109 16.81 10.32 -13.81
N GLU A 110 18.10 10.31 -13.53
CA GLU A 110 19.12 10.04 -14.54
C GLU A 110 19.00 8.62 -15.10
N LYS A 111 18.84 7.61 -14.24
CA LYS A 111 18.55 6.22 -14.64
C LYS A 111 17.27 6.10 -15.46
N PHE A 112 16.24 6.86 -15.10
CA PHE A 112 14.98 6.88 -15.84
C PHE A 112 15.16 7.50 -17.23
N ASN A 113 15.81 8.67 -17.31
CA ASN A 113 16.06 9.36 -18.57
C ASN A 113 16.96 8.54 -19.49
N THR A 114 18.05 7.99 -18.96
CA THR A 114 18.93 7.10 -19.74
C THR A 114 18.20 5.85 -20.23
N LYS A 115 17.25 5.30 -19.44
CA LYS A 115 16.38 4.20 -19.89
C LYS A 115 15.48 4.66 -21.03
N LEU A 116 14.81 5.81 -20.91
CA LEU A 116 13.96 6.35 -21.97
C LEU A 116 14.73 6.59 -23.26
N SER A 117 15.93 7.17 -23.19
CA SER A 117 16.79 7.37 -24.36
C SER A 117 17.23 6.08 -25.04
N LYS A 118 17.23 4.95 -24.31
CA LYS A 118 17.57 3.62 -24.86
C LYS A 118 16.36 2.84 -25.38
N LEU A 119 15.14 3.21 -24.98
CA LEU A 119 13.94 2.55 -25.49
C LEU A 119 13.72 2.95 -26.95
N SER A 120 13.25 2.00 -27.75
CA SER A 120 12.91 2.28 -29.14
C SER A 120 11.68 3.19 -29.21
N GLU A 121 11.69 4.12 -30.16
CA GLU A 121 10.52 4.97 -30.44
C GLU A 121 9.37 4.13 -31.02
N HIS A 122 9.71 3.12 -31.82
CA HIS A 122 8.79 2.22 -32.48
C HIS A 122 8.94 0.80 -31.95
N PHE A 123 7.80 0.17 -31.65
CA PHE A 123 7.73 -1.21 -31.16
C PHE A 123 7.30 -2.20 -32.26
N ASP A 124 7.11 -1.72 -33.49
CA ASP A 124 6.71 -2.52 -34.64
C ASP A 124 7.65 -2.27 -35.81
N ILE A 125 7.79 -3.28 -36.66
CA ILE A 125 8.62 -3.21 -37.84
C ILE A 125 7.86 -2.39 -38.89
N PRO A 126 8.49 -1.39 -39.52
CA PRO A 126 7.83 -0.66 -40.58
C PRO A 126 7.40 -1.63 -41.70
N LYS A 127 6.21 -1.41 -42.25
CA LYS A 127 5.65 -2.27 -43.29
C LYS A 127 6.57 -2.26 -44.51
N VAL A 128 7.29 -3.36 -44.73
CA VAL A 128 8.07 -3.60 -45.95
C VAL A 128 7.18 -4.29 -46.98
N GLY A 129 6.86 -3.59 -48.06
CA GLY A 129 6.21 -4.20 -49.22
C GLY A 129 7.26 -4.89 -50.10
N PRO A 130 6.96 -6.06 -50.69
CA PRO A 130 7.77 -6.57 -51.79
C PRO A 130 7.64 -5.57 -52.95
N GLY A 131 8.74 -4.90 -53.28
CA GLY A 131 8.88 -4.20 -54.55
C GLY A 131 8.90 -5.19 -55.70
#